data_AF-A0A139D2L4-F1
#
_entry.id   AF-A0A139D2L4-F1
#
_cell.length_a   1.000
_cell.length_b   1.000
_cell.length_c   1.000
_cell.angle_alpha   90.00
_cell.angle_beta   90.00
_cell.angle_gamma   90.00
#
_symmetry.space_group_name_H-M   'P 1'
#
loop_
_entity.id
_entity.type
_entity.pdbx_description
1 polymer ?
#
loop_
_entity_poly.entity_id
_entity_poly.type
_entity_poly.pdbx_seq_one_letter_code
_entity_poly.pdbx_strand_id
1 'polypeptide(L)'
;MKFGKVQLLLKGAGVYIGDVHAMQGDGEIAGHTTDIAAEVEVTVDLIKNLNNLGPIILPNIEDLTPLTKPYTASEREKINKDAQSIGLDNIEDEMYPIQMIGSGADLNSAAADGLNKLAELLDYSLDEVKNRVTINGDISIGRAPGVVNITMLTPISKLENINLADLVKEHYNN
;
A
#
# COMPACT_ATOMS: atom_id res chain seq x y z
N MET A 1 6.73 2.48 -13.83
CA MET A 1 6.68 2.17 -12.39
C MET A 1 6.38 3.48 -11.67
N LYS A 2 5.25 3.59 -10.96
CA LYS A 2 4.94 4.78 -10.14
C LYS A 2 5.41 4.48 -8.70
N PHE A 3 6.25 5.36 -8.17
CA PHE A 3 7.19 5.08 -7.08
C PHE A 3 6.56 5.00 -5.69
N GLY A 4 7.21 4.22 -4.81
CA GLY A 4 6.96 4.19 -3.37
C GLY A 4 7.48 5.44 -2.65
N LYS A 5 6.86 5.77 -1.53
CA LYS A 5 7.17 6.90 -0.67
C LYS A 5 8.14 6.48 0.41
N VAL A 6 9.11 7.34 0.70
CA VAL A 6 10.12 7.12 1.73
C VAL A 6 10.00 8.21 2.80
N GLN A 7 10.04 7.82 4.08
CA GLN A 7 10.04 8.76 5.20
C GLN A 7 11.33 9.59 5.20
N LEU A 8 11.22 10.90 5.41
CA LEU A 8 12.37 11.80 5.46
C LEU A 8 13.00 11.81 6.85
N LEU A 9 14.20 11.23 6.99
CA LEU A 9 14.95 11.19 8.26
C LEU A 9 16.02 12.29 8.36
N LEU A 10 16.37 12.91 7.24
CA LEU A 10 17.45 13.88 7.10
C LEU A 10 17.03 15.04 6.18
N LYS A 11 17.64 16.22 6.35
CA LYS A 11 17.41 17.36 5.46
C LYS A 11 17.84 17.00 4.04
N GLY A 12 16.95 17.20 3.07
CA GLY A 12 17.21 16.90 1.66
C GLY A 12 16.95 15.47 1.24
N ALA A 13 16.34 14.65 2.11
CA ALA A 13 15.93 13.26 1.89
C ALA A 13 17.06 12.23 1.68
N GLY A 14 18.08 12.56 0.88
CA GLY A 14 19.15 11.62 0.54
C GLY A 14 18.64 10.44 -0.30
N VAL A 15 17.89 10.73 -1.37
CA VAL A 15 17.36 9.70 -2.27
C VAL A 15 18.48 9.16 -3.16
N TYR A 16 18.66 7.84 -3.14
CA TYR A 16 19.57 7.10 -4.02
C TYR A 16 18.84 5.92 -4.62
N ILE A 17 19.16 5.59 -5.87
CA ILE A 17 18.55 4.48 -6.62
C ILE A 17 19.68 3.63 -7.20
N GLY A 18 19.52 2.31 -7.12
CA GLY A 18 20.46 1.30 -7.60
C GLY A 18 19.80 -0.08 -7.48
N ASP A 19 20.60 -1.14 -7.60
CA ASP A 19 20.13 -2.53 -7.47
C ASP A 19 18.93 -2.83 -8.39
N VAL A 20 19.12 -2.54 -9.68
CA VAL A 20 18.06 -2.68 -10.68
C VAL A 20 18.05 -4.10 -11.22
N HIS A 21 16.85 -4.70 -11.24
CA HIS A 21 16.65 -6.06 -11.71
C HIS A 21 15.76 -6.09 -12.95
N ALA A 22 16.12 -6.87 -13.95
CA ALA A 22 15.26 -7.10 -15.12
C ALA A 22 14.03 -7.94 -14.75
N MET A 23 14.20 -8.86 -13.82
CA MET A 23 13.14 -9.68 -13.23
C MET A 23 13.60 -10.19 -11.85
N GLN A 24 12.66 -10.24 -10.92
CA GLN A 24 12.81 -10.85 -9.60
C GLN A 24 11.48 -11.53 -9.25
N GLY A 25 11.56 -12.73 -8.67
CA GLY A 25 10.40 -13.36 -8.04
C GLY A 25 10.29 -12.97 -6.57
N ASP A 26 9.06 -12.89 -6.07
CA ASP A 26 8.76 -12.64 -4.66
C ASP A 26 9.58 -13.55 -3.75
N GLY A 27 10.21 -12.93 -2.75
CA GLY A 27 11.03 -13.63 -1.77
C GLY A 27 12.50 -13.75 -2.12
N GLU A 28 12.92 -13.63 -3.39
CA GLU A 28 14.34 -13.74 -3.79
C GLU A 28 15.03 -14.98 -3.19
N ILE A 29 14.38 -16.14 -3.27
CA ILE A 29 14.74 -17.33 -2.47
C ILE A 29 16.16 -17.85 -2.76
N ALA A 30 16.67 -17.63 -3.98
CA ALA A 30 18.03 -18.03 -4.36
C ALA A 30 19.12 -17.05 -3.87
N GLY A 31 18.74 -15.90 -3.29
CA GLY A 31 19.65 -14.86 -2.83
C GLY A 31 20.31 -14.06 -3.96
N HIS A 32 19.73 -14.09 -5.16
CA HIS A 32 20.13 -13.28 -6.30
C HIS A 32 18.93 -13.06 -7.25
N THR A 33 19.10 -12.13 -8.19
CA THR A 33 18.08 -11.78 -9.20
C THR A 33 18.68 -11.82 -10.62
N THR A 34 18.00 -11.20 -11.58
CA THR A 34 18.62 -10.83 -12.87
C THR A 34 19.12 -9.39 -12.80
N ASP A 35 20.31 -9.20 -12.24
CA ASP A 35 20.91 -7.88 -12.05
C ASP A 35 21.28 -7.21 -13.38
N ILE A 36 20.92 -5.95 -13.53
CA ILE A 36 21.20 -5.15 -14.74
C ILE A 36 21.69 -3.74 -14.39
N ALA A 37 22.41 -3.12 -15.34
CA ALA A 37 22.59 -1.67 -15.35
C ALA A 37 21.40 -1.03 -16.06
N ALA A 38 20.90 0.10 -15.53
CA ALA A 38 19.78 0.83 -16.11
C ALA A 38 19.94 2.33 -15.90
N GLU A 39 19.35 3.10 -16.81
CA GLU A 39 19.06 4.51 -16.61
C GLU A 39 17.66 4.63 -16.00
N VAL A 40 17.51 5.41 -14.93
CA VAL A 40 16.24 5.57 -14.21
C VAL A 40 15.89 7.05 -14.15
N GLU A 41 14.73 7.39 -14.70
CA GLU A 41 14.13 8.72 -14.58
C GLU A 41 13.12 8.73 -13.44
N VAL A 42 13.24 9.68 -12.50
CA VAL A 42 12.36 9.82 -11.35
C VAL A 42 11.89 11.24 -11.16
N THR A 43 10.61 11.39 -10.79
CA THR A 43 10.02 12.64 -10.31
C THR A 43 9.86 12.55 -8.81
N VAL A 44 10.21 13.63 -8.09
CA VAL A 44 10.17 13.66 -6.63
C VAL A 44 9.30 14.82 -6.18
N ASP A 45 8.23 14.48 -5.46
CA ASP A 45 7.31 15.44 -4.84
C ASP A 45 7.43 15.41 -3.31
N LEU A 46 7.48 16.59 -2.70
CA LEU A 46 7.53 16.73 -1.24
C LEU A 46 6.11 16.73 -0.66
N ILE A 47 5.76 15.68 0.08
CA ILE A 47 4.53 15.60 0.85
C ILE A 47 4.82 16.01 2.29
N LYS A 48 4.15 17.06 2.75
CA LYS A 48 4.30 17.55 4.12
C LYS A 48 3.31 16.84 5.04
N ASN A 49 3.71 16.65 6.30
CA ASN A 49 2.84 16.17 7.38
C ASN A 49 2.18 14.79 7.12
N LEU A 50 2.85 13.90 6.38
CA LEU A 50 2.37 12.54 6.14
C LEU A 50 2.52 11.63 7.38
N ASN A 51 3.52 11.89 8.23
CA ASN A 51 3.81 11.16 9.46
C ASN A 51 3.86 9.62 9.29
N ASN A 52 4.31 9.13 8.13
CA ASN A 52 4.44 7.70 7.87
C ASN A 52 5.62 7.10 8.62
N LEU A 53 5.45 5.87 9.12
CA LEU A 53 6.44 5.13 9.90
C LEU A 53 7.27 4.15 9.06
N GLY A 54 7.10 4.20 7.75
CA GLY A 54 7.75 3.29 6.82
C GLY A 54 7.35 3.57 5.38
N PRO A 55 7.94 2.81 4.43
CA PRO A 55 7.65 2.99 3.03
C PRO A 55 6.21 2.63 2.68
N ILE A 56 5.58 3.48 1.87
CA ILE A 56 4.24 3.25 1.32
C ILE A 56 4.36 3.12 -0.18
N ILE A 57 3.87 2.03 -0.75
CA ILE A 57 3.83 1.80 -2.20
C ILE A 57 2.39 1.97 -2.68
N LEU A 58 2.23 2.54 -3.87
CA LEU A 58 0.98 2.50 -4.63
C LEU A 58 1.21 1.55 -5.81
N PRO A 59 0.86 0.25 -5.68
CA PRO A 59 1.09 -0.73 -6.75
C PRO A 59 0.35 -0.35 -8.02
N ASN A 60 0.82 -0.82 -9.17
CA ASN A 60 0.02 -0.69 -10.38
C ASN A 60 -1.24 -1.56 -10.26
N ILE A 61 -2.27 -1.24 -11.05
CA ILE A 61 -3.56 -1.93 -10.96
C ILE A 61 -3.50 -3.41 -11.35
N GLU A 62 -2.55 -3.78 -12.21
CA GLU A 62 -2.26 -5.15 -12.63
C GLU A 62 -1.61 -5.99 -11.53
N ASP A 63 -0.89 -5.35 -10.61
CA ASP A 63 -0.18 -6.02 -9.51
C ASP A 63 -1.09 -6.25 -8.29
N LEU A 64 -2.28 -5.65 -8.29
CA LEU A 64 -3.27 -5.82 -7.22
C LEU A 64 -4.08 -7.10 -7.38
N THR A 65 -4.33 -7.77 -6.26
CA THR A 65 -5.28 -8.90 -6.18
C THR A 65 -6.71 -8.42 -6.44
N PRO A 66 -7.64 -9.28 -6.87
CA PRO A 66 -9.04 -8.89 -7.06
C PRO A 66 -9.69 -8.23 -5.83
N LEU A 67 -9.24 -8.59 -4.62
CA LEU A 67 -9.75 -8.03 -3.35
C LEU A 67 -9.21 -6.63 -3.03
N THR A 68 -8.06 -6.26 -3.63
CA THR A 68 -7.35 -5.01 -3.32
C THR A 68 -7.48 -3.95 -4.41
N LYS A 69 -8.25 -4.24 -5.47
CA LYS A 69 -8.52 -3.25 -6.51
C LYS A 69 -9.58 -2.23 -6.06
N PRO A 70 -9.43 -0.95 -6.44
CA PRO A 70 -10.51 0.03 -6.26
C PRO A 70 -11.81 -0.46 -6.89
N TYR A 71 -12.94 -0.22 -6.21
CA TYR A 71 -14.24 -0.61 -6.73
C TYR A 71 -14.59 0.18 -7.99
N THR A 72 -15.11 -0.52 -8.99
CA THR A 72 -15.68 0.10 -10.19
C THR A 72 -16.97 0.85 -9.86
N ALA A 73 -17.38 1.76 -10.75
CA ALA A 73 -18.64 2.49 -10.57
C ALA A 73 -19.87 1.56 -10.44
N SER A 74 -19.90 0.46 -11.19
CA SER A 74 -20.97 -0.55 -11.14
C SER A 74 -20.99 -1.30 -9.81
N GLU A 75 -19.81 -1.66 -9.28
CA GLU A 75 -19.71 -2.31 -7.97
C GLU A 75 -20.18 -1.37 -6.86
N ARG A 76 -19.77 -0.09 -6.89
CA ARG A 76 -20.24 0.91 -5.92
C ARG A 76 -21.76 1.08 -5.97
N GLU A 77 -22.36 1.14 -7.15
CA GLU A 77 -23.83 1.21 -7.28
C GLU A 77 -24.52 -0.01 -6.64
N LYS A 78 -23.98 -1.21 -6.86
CA LYS A 78 -24.51 -2.44 -6.27
C LYS A 78 -24.37 -2.44 -4.74
N ILE A 79 -23.20 -2.07 -4.22
CA ILE A 79 -22.95 -2.00 -2.77
C ILE A 79 -23.94 -1.02 -2.12
N ASN A 80 -24.13 0.17 -2.71
CA ASN A 80 -25.09 1.16 -2.22
C ASN A 80 -26.53 0.63 -2.20
N LYS A 81 -26.95 -0.05 -3.28
CA LYS A 81 -28.29 -0.64 -3.36
C LYS A 81 -28.51 -1.71 -2.29
N ASP A 82 -27.53 -2.59 -2.10
CA ASP A 82 -27.60 -3.66 -1.11
C ASP A 82 -27.62 -3.07 0.31
N ALA A 83 -26.81 -2.04 0.59
CA ALA A 83 -26.79 -1.33 1.87
C ALA A 83 -28.15 -0.68 2.21
N GLN A 84 -28.76 0.01 1.24
CA GLN A 84 -30.09 0.60 1.41
C GLN A 84 -31.16 -0.46 1.71
N SER A 85 -31.05 -1.65 1.09
CA SER A 85 -32.03 -2.73 1.30
C SER A 85 -32.03 -3.28 2.73
N ILE A 86 -30.94 -3.11 3.46
CA ILE A 86 -30.79 -3.55 4.86
C ILE A 86 -30.78 -2.37 5.87
N GLY A 87 -31.08 -1.15 5.42
CA GLY A 87 -31.18 0.04 6.27
C GLY A 87 -29.83 0.59 6.73
N LEU A 88 -28.75 0.38 5.96
CA LEU A 88 -27.46 1.03 6.19
C LEU A 88 -27.36 2.30 5.35
N ASP A 89 -27.34 3.46 6.01
CA ASP A 89 -27.31 4.77 5.36
C ASP A 89 -25.89 5.27 5.05
N ASN A 90 -24.87 4.76 5.76
CA ASN A 90 -23.48 5.16 5.61
C ASN A 90 -22.60 3.95 5.31
N ILE A 91 -22.00 3.91 4.13
CA ILE A 91 -21.05 2.87 3.72
C ILE A 91 -19.76 3.48 3.19
N GLU A 92 -18.66 2.75 3.36
CA GLU A 92 -17.37 3.08 2.79
C GLU A 92 -17.28 2.44 1.39
N ASP A 93 -17.68 3.17 0.33
CA ASP A 93 -17.71 2.67 -1.05
C ASP A 93 -16.62 3.27 -1.95
N GLU A 94 -16.11 4.46 -1.63
CA GLU A 94 -14.93 5.04 -2.28
C GLU A 94 -13.65 4.59 -1.53
N MET A 95 -13.09 3.47 -1.99
CA MET A 95 -11.95 2.79 -1.38
C MET A 95 -10.77 2.73 -2.34
N TYR A 96 -9.55 2.97 -1.83
CA TYR A 96 -8.31 2.86 -2.59
C TYR A 96 -7.27 2.03 -1.85
N PRO A 97 -6.43 1.26 -2.56
CA PRO A 97 -5.40 0.46 -1.92
C PRO A 97 -4.25 1.34 -1.44
N ILE A 98 -3.74 1.00 -0.27
CA ILE A 98 -2.45 1.46 0.25
C ILE A 98 -1.62 0.24 0.58
N GLN A 99 -0.36 0.22 0.14
CA GLN A 99 0.57 -0.88 0.44
C GLN A 99 1.64 -0.40 1.41
N MET A 100 1.69 -0.99 2.61
CA MET A 100 2.68 -0.72 3.65
C MET A 100 3.75 -1.81 3.63
N ILE A 101 5.02 -1.39 3.75
CA ILE A 101 6.14 -2.34 3.86
C ILE A 101 6.40 -2.68 5.32
N GLY A 102 6.28 -3.98 5.61
CA GLY A 102 6.66 -4.58 6.87
C GLY A 102 8.05 -5.22 6.78
N SER A 103 8.83 -5.10 7.84
CA SER A 103 10.19 -5.65 7.93
C SER A 103 10.47 -6.29 9.28
N GLY A 104 11.22 -7.39 9.29
CA GLY A 104 11.51 -8.14 10.50
C GLY A 104 12.62 -9.18 10.31
N ALA A 105 12.92 -9.95 11.36
CA ALA A 105 13.86 -11.06 11.27
C ALA A 105 13.29 -12.24 10.46
N ASP A 106 11.96 -12.32 10.38
CA ASP A 106 11.19 -13.35 9.69
C ASP A 106 9.86 -12.77 9.17
N LEU A 107 9.07 -13.57 8.45
CA LEU A 107 7.81 -13.14 7.85
C LEU A 107 6.77 -12.75 8.89
N ASN A 108 6.74 -13.41 10.05
CA ASN A 108 5.77 -13.13 11.11
C ASN A 108 6.04 -11.78 11.76
N SER A 109 7.30 -11.51 12.08
CA SER A 109 7.75 -10.22 12.63
C SER A 109 7.60 -9.09 11.61
N ALA A 110 7.87 -9.36 10.32
CA ALA A 110 7.64 -8.39 9.25
C ALA A 110 6.15 -8.05 9.07
N ALA A 111 5.26 -9.05 9.10
CA ALA A 111 3.82 -8.82 9.06
C ALA A 111 3.33 -8.03 10.27
N ALA A 112 3.79 -8.37 11.48
CA ALA A 112 3.45 -7.64 12.69
C ALA A 112 3.91 -6.18 12.61
N ASP A 113 5.13 -5.92 12.14
CA ASP A 113 5.67 -4.58 11.95
C ASP A 113 4.80 -3.74 10.99
N GLY A 114 4.54 -4.25 9.78
CA GLY A 114 3.76 -3.51 8.80
C GLY A 114 2.29 -3.31 9.20
N LEU A 115 1.65 -4.29 9.88
CA LEU A 115 0.28 -4.14 10.39
C LEU A 115 0.19 -3.05 11.47
N ASN A 116 1.17 -2.98 12.38
CA ASN A 116 1.22 -1.92 13.39
C ASN A 116 1.44 -0.55 12.77
N LYS A 117 2.35 -0.44 11.78
CA LYS A 117 2.58 0.81 11.05
C LYS A 117 1.33 1.29 10.34
N LEU A 118 0.57 0.37 9.73
CA LEU A 118 -0.67 0.71 9.04
C LEU A 118 -1.77 1.14 10.03
N ALA A 119 -1.85 0.49 11.19
CA ALA A 119 -2.77 0.86 12.26
C ALA A 119 -2.49 2.27 12.81
N GLU A 120 -1.22 2.58 13.08
CA GLU A 120 -0.82 3.91 13.56
C GLU A 120 -1.02 4.99 12.49
N LEU A 121 -0.63 4.72 11.24
CA LEU A 121 -0.79 5.66 10.13
C LEU A 121 -2.26 6.04 9.90
N LEU A 122 -3.18 5.07 9.94
CA LEU A 122 -4.58 5.28 9.60
C LEU A 122 -5.48 5.52 10.82
N ASP A 123 -4.91 5.61 12.02
CA ASP A 123 -5.65 5.74 13.27
C ASP A 123 -6.75 4.66 13.40
N TYR A 124 -6.32 3.41 13.28
CA TYR A 124 -7.14 2.23 13.51
C TYR A 124 -6.56 1.41 14.67
N SER A 125 -7.41 0.59 15.31
CA SER A 125 -6.88 -0.46 16.18
C SER A 125 -6.18 -1.53 15.33
N LEU A 126 -5.21 -2.22 15.92
CA LEU A 126 -4.53 -3.33 15.25
C LEU A 126 -5.52 -4.43 14.81
N ASP A 127 -6.55 -4.69 15.62
CA ASP A 127 -7.55 -5.71 15.31
C ASP A 127 -8.45 -5.31 14.12
N GLU A 128 -8.77 -4.02 13.98
CA GLU A 128 -9.48 -3.48 12.82
C GLU A 128 -8.65 -3.65 11.54
N VAL A 129 -7.36 -3.32 11.59
CA VAL A 129 -6.45 -3.51 10.45
C VAL A 129 -6.34 -4.98 10.07
N LYS A 130 -6.18 -5.89 11.04
CA LYS A 130 -6.14 -7.34 10.76
C LYS A 130 -7.41 -7.83 10.07
N ASN A 131 -8.58 -7.39 10.55
CA ASN A 131 -9.86 -7.76 9.94
C ASN A 131 -9.98 -7.23 8.51
N ARG A 132 -9.66 -5.95 8.29
CA ARG A 132 -9.68 -5.35 6.94
C ARG A 132 -8.71 -6.06 6.00
N VAL A 133 -7.45 -6.22 6.40
CA VAL A 133 -6.45 -6.94 5.59
C VAL A 133 -6.92 -8.36 5.23
N THR A 134 -7.65 -9.03 6.13
CA THR A 134 -8.22 -10.36 5.86
C THR A 134 -9.37 -10.34 4.84
N ILE A 135 -10.22 -9.31 4.86
CA ILE A 135 -11.47 -9.27 4.07
C ILE A 135 -11.29 -8.55 2.73
N ASN A 136 -10.52 -7.45 2.72
CA ASN A 136 -10.32 -6.56 1.58
C ASN A 136 -8.84 -6.13 1.40
N GLY A 137 -7.93 -6.98 1.87
CA GLY A 137 -6.50 -6.78 1.76
C GLY A 137 -5.74 -7.99 1.25
N ASP A 138 -4.42 -7.91 1.37
CA ASP A 138 -3.47 -8.96 1.01
C ASP A 138 -2.15 -8.78 1.79
N ILE A 139 -1.46 -9.88 2.09
CA ILE A 139 -0.07 -9.85 2.56
C ILE A 139 0.77 -10.74 1.64
N SER A 140 1.70 -10.15 0.91
CA SER A 140 2.62 -10.86 0.03
C SER A 140 4.08 -10.76 0.51
N ILE A 141 4.90 -11.70 0.06
CA ILE A 141 6.32 -11.73 0.41
C ILE A 141 7.06 -10.79 -0.55
N GLY A 142 7.67 -9.72 -0.02
CA GLY A 142 8.59 -8.90 -0.82
C GLY A 142 9.93 -9.59 -0.97
N ARG A 143 10.58 -9.90 0.15
CA ARG A 143 11.90 -10.56 0.20
C ARG A 143 12.02 -11.46 1.43
N ALA A 144 12.50 -12.68 1.25
CA ALA A 144 12.75 -13.59 2.36
C ALA A 144 14.07 -13.22 3.07
N PRO A 145 14.18 -13.43 4.39
CA PRO A 145 13.15 -14.02 5.25
C PRO A 145 12.14 -13.03 5.82
N GLY A 146 12.30 -11.72 5.63
CA GLY A 146 11.70 -10.73 6.55
C GLY A 146 11.24 -9.42 5.94
N VAL A 147 10.79 -9.40 4.69
CA VAL A 147 10.13 -8.23 4.08
C VAL A 147 8.80 -8.67 3.48
N VAL A 148 7.72 -7.98 3.86
CA VAL A 148 6.37 -8.24 3.36
C VAL A 148 5.70 -6.96 2.89
N ASN A 149 4.80 -7.11 1.92
CA ASN A 149 3.96 -6.05 1.40
C ASN A 149 2.54 -6.27 1.93
N ILE A 150 2.00 -5.31 2.68
CA ILE A 150 0.65 -5.38 3.24
C ILE A 150 -0.22 -4.41 2.49
N THR A 151 -1.17 -4.92 1.71
CA THR A 151 -2.10 -4.11 0.93
C THR A 151 -3.47 -4.11 1.61
N MET A 152 -4.09 -2.95 1.73
CA MET A 152 -5.43 -2.83 2.31
C MET A 152 -6.24 -1.79 1.55
N LEU A 153 -7.47 -2.14 1.14
CA LEU A 153 -8.43 -1.14 0.68
C LEU A 153 -8.83 -0.23 1.85
N THR A 154 -8.59 1.06 1.66
CA THR A 154 -8.76 2.09 2.68
C THR A 154 -9.77 3.14 2.20
N PRO A 155 -10.71 3.58 3.05
CA PRO A 155 -11.67 4.62 2.70
C PRO A 155 -10.96 5.92 2.34
N ILE A 156 -11.48 6.63 1.35
CA ILE A 156 -10.88 7.89 0.92
C ILE A 156 -10.77 8.91 2.07
N SER A 157 -11.75 8.94 2.98
CA SER A 157 -11.75 9.82 4.16
C SER A 157 -10.55 9.58 5.08
N LYS A 158 -10.09 8.33 5.22
CA LYS A 158 -8.87 8.01 5.98
C LYS A 158 -7.62 8.47 5.25
N LEU A 159 -7.62 8.39 3.92
CA LEU A 159 -6.49 8.84 3.09
C LEU A 159 -6.41 10.38 3.02
N GLU A 160 -7.54 11.09 3.12
CA GLU A 160 -7.60 12.55 3.25
C GLU A 160 -6.90 13.02 4.53
N ASN A 161 -7.15 12.35 5.65
CA ASN A 161 -6.54 12.68 6.95
C ASN A 161 -5.01 12.61 6.95
N ILE A 162 -4.42 11.81 6.06
CA ILE A 162 -2.97 11.66 5.92
C ILE A 162 -2.43 12.32 4.64
N ASN A 163 -3.21 13.17 3.97
CA ASN A 163 -2.81 13.89 2.76
C ASN A 163 -2.41 12.97 1.59
N LEU A 164 -3.07 11.82 1.45
CA LEU A 164 -2.84 10.84 0.38
C LEU A 164 -3.94 10.79 -0.67
N ALA A 165 -5.12 11.32 -0.38
CA ALA A 165 -6.32 11.20 -1.22
C ALA A 165 -6.11 11.60 -2.68
N ASP A 166 -5.59 12.80 -2.95
CA ASP A 166 -5.41 13.28 -4.32
C ASP A 166 -4.44 12.40 -5.12
N LEU A 167 -3.34 11.98 -4.49
CA LEU A 167 -2.34 11.14 -5.15
C LEU A 167 -2.90 9.75 -5.47
N VAL A 168 -3.64 9.12 -4.56
CA VAL A 168 -4.22 7.79 -4.85
C VAL A 168 -5.27 7.87 -5.95
N LYS A 169 -6.08 8.95 -5.97
CA LYS A 169 -7.07 9.18 -7.04
C LYS A 169 -6.38 9.37 -8.39
N GLU A 170 -5.35 10.20 -8.44
CA GLU A 170 -4.55 10.39 -9.66
C GLU A 170 -3.88 9.08 -10.11
N HIS A 171 -3.42 8.26 -9.17
CA HIS A 171 -2.75 7.01 -9.52
C HIS A 171 -3.72 5.98 -10.12
N TYR A 172 -4.94 5.86 -9.59
CA TYR A 172 -5.89 4.78 -9.94
C TYR A 172 -7.07 5.18 -10.85
N ASN A 173 -7.36 6.47 -11.02
CA ASN A 173 -8.47 6.94 -11.87
C ASN A 173 -8.02 7.48 -13.24
N ASN A 174 -6.72 7.37 -13.57
CA ASN A 174 -6.16 7.75 -14.86
C ASN A 174 -6.21 6.60 -15.87
#